data_AF-A0A246RNS9-F1
#
_entry.id   AF-A0A246RNS9-F1
#
_cell.length_a   1.000
_cell.length_b   1.000
_cell.length_c   1.000
_cell.angle_alpha   90.00
_cell.angle_beta   90.00
_cell.angle_gamma   90.00
#
_symmetry.space_group_name_H-M   'P 1'
#
loop_
_entity.id
_entity.type
_entity.pdbx_description
1 polymer ?
#
loop_
_entity_poly.entity_id
_entity_poly.type
_entity_poly.pdbx_seq_one_letter_code
_entity_poly.pdbx_strand_id
1 'polypeptide(L)'
;MARYTKPELREQLKEEIRAGDRGGRPGQWSARKSQLLTREYQQRGGGYQGPRDERQQSLRRWGDQKWRTRQGTTRARHDGETDRYLPDKAWKQLSPQQQRATDARKRRASTSGRQYVANTGPARRARRNVTSGGSLTELTVAEATKHVRDLDTAQLRAALRAERRGKGRTTLIRRLESALNRR
;
A
#
# COMPACT_ATOMS: atom_id res chain seq x y z
N MET A 1 -10.01 -15.96 4.95
CA MET A 1 -10.60 -14.59 4.91
C MET A 1 -11.13 -14.28 6.29
N ALA A 2 -10.97 -13.02 6.73
CA ALA A 2 -11.50 -12.60 8.02
C ALA A 2 -13.04 -12.71 8.02
N ARG A 3 -13.60 -13.34 9.06
CA ARG A 3 -15.05 -13.48 9.28
C ARG A 3 -15.52 -12.44 10.29
N TYR A 4 -16.78 -12.03 10.21
CA TYR A 4 -17.40 -11.18 11.23
C TYR A 4 -17.77 -12.02 12.45
N THR A 5 -17.54 -11.50 13.66
CA THR A 5 -17.94 -12.19 14.91
C THR A 5 -19.46 -12.18 15.12
N LYS A 6 -20.16 -11.15 14.60
CA LYS A 6 -21.60 -10.94 14.76
C LYS A 6 -22.23 -10.55 13.42
N PRO A 7 -22.37 -11.48 12.45
CA PRO A 7 -22.84 -11.17 11.11
C PRO A 7 -24.26 -10.57 11.09
N GLU A 8 -25.15 -10.99 11.97
CA GLU A 8 -26.54 -10.52 12.07
C GLU A 8 -26.58 -9.05 12.49
N LEU A 9 -25.80 -8.67 13.51
CA LEU A 9 -25.66 -7.28 13.96
C LEU A 9 -25.18 -6.38 12.82
N ARG A 10 -24.24 -6.87 12.00
CA ARG A 10 -23.71 -6.11 10.88
C ARG A 10 -24.77 -5.87 9.80
N GLU A 11 -25.55 -6.88 9.44
CA GLU A 11 -26.60 -6.71 8.42
C GLU A 11 -27.72 -5.79 8.91
N GLN A 12 -28.13 -5.90 10.19
CA GLN A 12 -29.09 -4.96 10.78
C GLN A 12 -28.60 -3.51 10.69
N LEU A 13 -27.37 -3.25 11.15
CA LEU A 13 -26.74 -1.92 11.07
C LEU A 13 -26.63 -1.40 9.64
N LYS A 14 -26.32 -2.29 8.69
CA LYS A 14 -26.17 -1.94 7.29
C LYS A 14 -27.49 -1.47 6.69
N GLU A 15 -28.60 -2.16 6.96
CA GLU A 15 -29.92 -1.74 6.47
C GLU A 15 -30.40 -0.44 7.17
N GLU A 16 -30.18 -0.30 8.47
CA GLU A 16 -30.48 0.93 9.22
C GLU A 16 -29.73 2.15 8.62
N ILE A 17 -28.41 2.01 8.43
CA ILE A 17 -27.56 3.07 7.85
C ILE A 17 -27.93 3.34 6.38
N ARG A 18 -28.30 2.30 5.63
CA ARG A 18 -28.73 2.45 4.24
C ARG A 18 -30.02 3.25 4.16
N ALA A 19 -31.01 2.95 5.00
CA ALA A 19 -32.29 3.66 5.05
C ALA A 19 -32.14 5.11 5.50
N GLY A 20 -31.23 5.41 6.41
CA GLY A 20 -30.98 6.77 6.89
C GLY A 20 -30.38 7.73 5.86
N ASP A 21 -30.41 9.02 6.17
CA ASP A 21 -29.79 10.13 5.43
C ASP A 21 -28.32 10.40 5.84
N ARG A 22 -27.84 9.71 6.88
CA ARG A 22 -26.47 9.86 7.37
C ARG A 22 -25.46 9.26 6.40
N GLY A 23 -24.55 10.10 5.91
CA GLY A 23 -23.48 9.68 5.00
C GLY A 23 -23.91 9.54 3.54
N GLY A 24 -25.07 10.06 3.14
CA GLY A 24 -25.54 10.07 1.76
C GLY A 24 -27.05 9.93 1.69
N ARG A 25 -27.61 9.90 0.48
CA ARG A 25 -29.05 9.83 0.29
C ARG A 25 -29.65 8.54 0.91
N PRO A 26 -30.87 8.62 1.49
CA PRO A 26 -31.65 7.44 1.89
C PRO A 26 -31.73 6.36 0.81
N GLY A 27 -31.67 5.10 1.21
CA GLY A 27 -31.72 3.93 0.33
C GLY A 27 -30.44 3.61 -0.44
N GLN A 28 -29.47 4.54 -0.50
CA GLN A 28 -28.22 4.35 -1.22
C GLN A 28 -27.07 3.87 -0.33
N TRP A 29 -26.15 3.11 -0.92
CA TRP A 29 -24.91 2.70 -0.27
C TRP A 29 -23.74 3.55 -0.75
N SER A 30 -23.14 4.33 0.16
CA SER A 30 -22.02 5.23 -0.12
C SER A 30 -20.75 4.80 0.63
N ALA A 31 -19.60 5.32 0.19
CA ALA A 31 -18.34 5.13 0.92
C ALA A 31 -18.43 5.65 2.37
N ARG A 32 -19.14 6.76 2.60
CA ARG A 32 -19.29 7.34 3.93
C ARG A 32 -20.18 6.46 4.82
N LYS A 33 -21.26 5.88 4.28
CA LYS A 33 -22.09 4.89 4.98
C LYS A 33 -21.31 3.63 5.33
N SER A 34 -20.43 3.15 4.45
CA SER A 34 -19.55 2.01 4.77
C SER A 34 -18.57 2.32 5.91
N GLN A 35 -18.08 3.55 6.02
CA GLN A 35 -17.26 3.97 7.16
C GLN A 35 -18.07 4.02 8.46
N LEU A 36 -19.30 4.54 8.39
CA LEU A 36 -20.21 4.56 9.53
C LEU A 36 -20.52 3.14 10.02
N LEU A 37 -20.88 2.23 9.11
CA LEU A 37 -21.13 0.82 9.46
C LEU A 37 -19.94 0.20 10.20
N THR A 38 -18.71 0.41 9.70
CA THR A 38 -17.51 -0.12 10.35
C THR A 38 -17.39 0.39 11.79
N ARG A 39 -17.59 1.69 12.00
CA ARG A 39 -17.50 2.33 13.33
C ARG A 39 -18.60 1.83 14.26
N GLU A 40 -19.85 1.86 13.83
CA GLU A 40 -21.01 1.44 14.62
C GLU A 40 -20.94 -0.06 14.97
N TYR A 41 -20.53 -0.89 14.02
CA TYR A 41 -20.34 -2.32 14.24
C TYR A 41 -19.30 -2.57 15.34
N GLN A 42 -18.16 -1.89 15.30
CA GLN A 42 -17.14 -1.99 16.35
C GLN A 42 -17.62 -1.46 17.69
N GLN A 43 -18.34 -0.32 17.70
CA GLN A 43 -18.90 0.27 18.92
C GLN A 43 -19.94 -0.64 19.59
N ARG A 44 -20.76 -1.34 18.80
CA ARG A 44 -21.74 -2.34 19.32
C ARG A 44 -21.10 -3.71 19.60
N GLY A 45 -19.77 -3.78 19.74
CA GLY A 45 -19.03 -4.98 20.11
C GLY A 45 -18.90 -6.02 19.00
N GLY A 46 -19.05 -5.59 17.74
CA GLY A 46 -18.73 -6.36 16.55
C GLY A 46 -17.22 -6.40 16.30
N GLY A 47 -16.72 -7.57 15.92
CA GLY A 47 -15.31 -7.83 15.69
C GLY A 47 -15.07 -8.68 14.45
N TYR A 48 -13.81 -9.07 14.27
CA TYR A 48 -13.32 -9.84 13.14
C TYR A 48 -12.50 -11.04 13.64
N GLN A 49 -12.71 -12.21 13.05
CA GLN A 49 -12.02 -13.46 13.37
C GLN A 49 -11.23 -13.99 12.18
N GLY A 50 -10.12 -14.66 12.49
CA GLY A 50 -9.24 -15.28 11.51
C GLY A 50 -8.22 -14.32 10.89
N PRO A 51 -7.28 -14.85 10.10
CA PRO A 51 -6.22 -14.04 9.50
C PRO A 51 -6.77 -13.11 8.44
N ARG A 52 -6.16 -11.91 8.34
CA ARG A 52 -6.38 -11.00 7.23
C ARG A 52 -6.00 -11.68 5.92
N ASP A 53 -6.82 -11.52 4.90
CA ASP A 53 -6.50 -12.00 3.56
C ASP A 53 -5.40 -11.16 2.89
N GLU A 54 -4.89 -11.64 1.75
CA GLU A 54 -3.81 -10.99 1.01
C GLU A 54 -4.14 -9.54 0.62
N ARG A 55 -5.40 -9.26 0.26
CA ARG A 55 -5.84 -7.92 -0.15
C ARG A 55 -5.83 -6.97 1.04
N GLN A 56 -6.33 -7.40 2.18
CA GLN A 56 -6.33 -6.66 3.45
C GLN A 56 -4.90 -6.40 3.93
N GLN A 57 -4.01 -7.40 3.83
CA GLN A 57 -2.61 -7.22 4.17
C GLN A 57 -1.91 -6.23 3.23
N SER A 58 -2.19 -6.30 1.93
CA SER A 58 -1.68 -5.34 0.95
C SER A 58 -2.13 -3.91 1.24
N LEU A 59 -3.42 -3.71 1.57
CA LEU A 59 -3.96 -2.40 1.95
C LEU A 59 -3.32 -1.85 3.23
N ARG A 60 -3.12 -2.70 4.24
CA ARG A 60 -2.41 -2.30 5.47
C ARG A 60 -0.98 -1.86 5.14
N ARG A 61 -0.22 -2.68 4.41
CA ARG A 61 1.14 -2.33 3.97
C ARG A 61 1.17 -1.04 3.15
N TRP A 62 0.16 -0.80 2.33
CA TRP A 62 0.03 0.43 1.56
C TRP A 62 -0.24 1.65 2.44
N GLY A 63 -1.09 1.52 3.47
CA GLY A 63 -1.35 2.58 4.46
C GLY A 63 -0.12 2.93 5.32
N ASP A 64 0.64 1.91 5.73
CA ASP A 64 1.83 2.05 6.57
C ASP A 64 3.01 2.76 5.86
N GLN A 65 2.94 2.95 4.54
CA GLN A 65 3.99 3.57 3.72
C GLN A 65 4.12 5.09 3.91
N LYS A 66 3.24 5.73 4.69
CA LYS A 66 3.26 7.18 4.99
C LYS A 66 3.42 8.02 3.72
N TRP A 67 2.42 7.95 2.86
CA TRP A 67 2.44 8.66 1.59
C TRP A 67 2.39 10.18 1.79
N ARG A 68 3.26 10.90 1.07
CA ARG A 68 3.40 12.35 1.21
C ARG A 68 3.94 13.01 -0.06
N THR A 69 3.79 14.32 -0.13
CA THR A 69 4.49 15.18 -1.09
C THR A 69 5.96 15.32 -0.72
N ARG A 70 6.75 15.93 -1.62
CA ARG A 70 8.16 16.23 -1.35
C ARG A 70 8.34 17.07 -0.08
N GLN A 71 7.44 18.03 0.14
CA GLN A 71 7.37 18.96 1.27
C GLN A 71 6.89 18.29 2.57
N GLY A 72 6.44 17.03 2.51
CA GLY A 72 5.99 16.29 3.68
C GLY A 72 4.50 16.38 3.96
N THR A 73 3.73 17.07 3.11
CA THR A 73 2.28 17.23 3.28
C THR A 73 1.50 16.04 2.72
N THR A 74 0.28 15.84 3.20
CA THR A 74 -0.68 14.86 2.64
C THR A 74 -1.59 15.48 1.58
N ARG A 75 -1.66 16.82 1.52
CA ARG A 75 -2.42 17.57 0.51
C ARG A 75 -1.55 17.78 -0.73
N ALA A 76 -1.73 16.92 -1.73
CA ALA A 76 -0.97 16.97 -2.97
C ALA A 76 -1.58 17.86 -4.06
N ARG A 77 -2.86 18.22 -3.97
CA ARG A 77 -3.53 19.10 -4.94
C ARG A 77 -3.73 20.48 -4.34
N HIS A 78 -3.39 21.50 -5.11
CA HIS A 78 -3.55 22.92 -4.78
C HIS A 78 -3.48 23.73 -6.08
N ASP A 79 -4.25 24.81 -6.17
CA ASP A 79 -4.11 25.86 -7.19
C ASP A 79 -3.97 25.38 -8.65
N GLY A 80 -4.78 24.41 -9.06
CA GLY A 80 -4.75 23.84 -10.42
C GLY A 80 -3.56 22.91 -10.70
N GLU A 81 -2.71 22.69 -9.70
CA GLU A 81 -1.53 21.86 -9.77
C GLU A 81 -1.65 20.63 -8.86
N THR A 82 -0.74 19.69 -9.09
CA THR A 82 -0.61 18.49 -8.28
C THR A 82 0.87 18.22 -8.03
N ASP A 83 1.26 18.18 -6.77
CA ASP A 83 2.57 17.72 -6.34
C ASP A 83 2.69 16.20 -6.54
N ARG A 84 3.93 15.73 -6.69
CA ARG A 84 4.17 14.28 -6.74
C ARG A 84 3.86 13.66 -5.39
N TYR A 85 3.13 12.55 -5.40
CA TYR A 85 2.80 11.79 -4.20
C TYR A 85 3.48 10.42 -4.21
N LEU A 86 4.35 10.16 -3.24
CA LEU A 86 5.14 8.92 -3.11
C LEU A 86 5.23 8.46 -1.65
N PRO A 87 5.54 7.18 -1.39
CA PRO A 87 5.88 6.71 -0.04
C PRO A 87 7.04 7.50 0.57
N ASP A 88 7.02 7.75 1.87
CA ASP A 88 8.11 8.44 2.58
C ASP A 88 9.47 7.78 2.35
N LYS A 89 9.53 6.45 2.44
CA LYS A 89 10.75 5.69 2.19
C LYS A 89 11.27 5.86 0.75
N ALA A 90 10.39 6.04 -0.23
CA ALA A 90 10.81 6.27 -1.62
C ALA A 90 11.45 7.66 -1.77
N TRP A 91 10.89 8.68 -1.11
CA TRP A 91 11.51 10.02 -1.10
C TRP A 91 12.92 9.98 -0.51
N LYS A 92 13.12 9.25 0.59
CA LYS A 92 14.42 9.10 1.26
C LYS A 92 15.50 8.41 0.40
N GLN A 93 15.10 7.62 -0.61
CA GLN A 93 16.04 6.99 -1.55
C GLN A 93 16.44 7.91 -2.71
N LEU A 94 15.82 9.08 -2.87
CA LEU A 94 16.08 10.00 -3.97
C LEU A 94 16.97 11.15 -3.51
N SER A 95 17.93 11.52 -4.36
CA SER A 95 18.71 12.74 -4.15
C SER A 95 17.82 13.99 -4.26
N PRO A 96 18.17 15.12 -3.63
CA PRO A 96 17.36 16.35 -3.71
C PRO A 96 17.03 16.79 -5.15
N GLN A 97 17.98 16.59 -6.08
CA GLN A 97 17.76 16.86 -7.50
C GLN A 97 16.73 15.91 -8.12
N GLN A 98 16.81 14.61 -7.85
CA GLN A 98 15.84 13.63 -8.33
C GLN A 98 14.44 13.87 -7.76
N GLN A 99 14.37 14.30 -6.49
CA GLN A 99 13.10 14.64 -5.86
C GLN A 99 12.43 15.82 -6.56
N ARG A 100 13.17 16.92 -6.77
CA ARG A 100 12.69 18.10 -7.51
C ARG A 100 12.28 17.76 -8.94
N ALA A 101 13.07 16.94 -9.64
CA ALA A 101 12.79 16.57 -11.02
C ALA A 101 11.46 15.78 -11.17
N THR A 102 11.19 14.81 -10.30
CA THR A 102 9.94 14.03 -10.38
C THR A 102 8.70 14.82 -9.98
N ASP A 103 8.88 15.77 -9.05
CA ASP A 103 7.85 16.68 -8.57
C ASP A 103 7.49 17.73 -9.63
N ALA A 104 8.49 18.44 -10.15
CA ALA A 104 8.31 19.42 -11.23
C ALA A 104 7.66 18.78 -12.48
N ARG A 105 8.03 17.55 -12.84
CA ARG A 105 7.38 16.81 -13.93
C ARG A 105 5.89 16.60 -13.67
N LYS A 106 5.48 16.31 -12.42
CA LYS A 106 4.08 16.10 -12.08
C LYS A 106 3.31 17.43 -12.10
N ARG A 107 3.86 18.47 -11.50
CA ARG A 107 3.27 19.82 -11.46
C ARG A 107 3.02 20.39 -12.86
N ARG A 108 4.05 20.44 -13.71
CA ARG A 108 3.94 20.94 -15.11
C ARG A 108 2.86 20.21 -15.92
N ALA A 109 2.76 18.90 -15.74
CA ALA A 109 1.78 18.11 -16.46
C ALA A 109 0.36 18.24 -15.87
N SER A 110 0.21 18.44 -14.55
CA SER A 110 -1.12 18.76 -13.99
C SER A 110 -1.66 20.09 -14.48
N THR A 111 -0.82 21.11 -14.64
CA THR A 111 -1.24 22.43 -15.15
C THR A 111 -1.80 22.35 -16.58
N SER A 112 -1.35 21.37 -17.37
CA SER A 112 -1.87 21.09 -18.72
C SER A 112 -3.05 20.11 -18.74
N GLY A 113 -3.71 19.89 -17.61
CA GLY A 113 -4.87 18.99 -17.48
C GLY A 113 -4.53 17.50 -17.48
N ARG A 114 -3.25 17.12 -17.57
CA ARG A 114 -2.85 15.70 -17.57
C ARG A 114 -2.84 15.14 -16.15
N GLN A 115 -3.90 14.42 -15.80
CA GLN A 115 -4.03 13.75 -14.51
C GLN A 115 -2.95 12.68 -14.29
N TYR A 116 -2.64 11.87 -15.31
CA TYR A 116 -1.71 10.75 -15.19
C TYR A 116 -0.33 11.11 -15.74
N VAL A 117 0.68 11.07 -14.87
CA VAL A 117 2.05 11.46 -15.22
C VAL A 117 3.00 10.44 -14.63
N ALA A 118 3.76 9.76 -15.49
CA ALA A 118 4.73 8.77 -15.05
C ALA A 118 5.76 9.36 -14.06
N ASN A 119 6.19 8.54 -13.11
CA ASN A 119 7.36 8.85 -12.27
C ASN A 119 8.61 8.92 -13.16
N THR A 120 9.59 9.75 -12.78
CA THR A 120 10.92 9.67 -13.39
C THR A 120 11.56 8.30 -13.13
N GLY A 121 12.55 7.90 -13.93
CA GLY A 121 13.25 6.62 -13.77
C GLY A 121 13.68 6.32 -12.32
N PRO A 122 14.42 7.23 -11.65
CA PRO A 122 14.80 7.08 -10.25
C PRO A 122 13.59 6.96 -9.32
N ALA A 123 12.58 7.82 -9.43
CA ALA A 123 11.39 7.78 -8.57
C ALA A 123 10.55 6.51 -8.79
N ARG A 124 10.52 5.99 -10.02
CA ARG A 124 9.88 4.71 -10.34
C ARG A 124 10.62 3.55 -9.67
N ARG A 125 11.95 3.53 -9.70
CA ARG A 125 12.78 2.53 -9.03
C ARG A 125 12.65 2.63 -7.51
N ALA A 126 12.78 3.81 -6.93
CA ALA A 126 12.62 4.05 -5.49
C ALA A 126 11.23 3.60 -5.00
N ARG A 127 10.16 3.94 -5.73
CA ARG A 127 8.80 3.45 -5.42
C ARG A 127 8.75 1.93 -5.49
N ARG A 128 9.24 1.31 -6.58
CA ARG A 128 9.25 -0.14 -6.74
C ARG A 128 9.98 -0.82 -5.58
N ASN A 129 11.16 -0.33 -5.23
CA ASN A 129 11.97 -0.88 -4.13
C ASN A 129 11.22 -0.87 -2.79
N VAL A 130 10.42 0.16 -2.50
CA VAL A 130 9.68 0.21 -1.23
C VAL A 130 8.33 -0.51 -1.27
N THR A 131 7.70 -0.64 -2.44
CA THR A 131 6.46 -1.45 -2.58
C THR A 131 6.73 -2.94 -2.72
N SER A 132 7.80 -3.32 -3.43
CA SER A 132 8.24 -4.72 -3.61
C SER A 132 9.14 -5.18 -2.46
N GLY A 133 9.74 -4.24 -1.73
CA GLY A 133 10.61 -4.47 -0.57
C GLY A 133 9.92 -4.23 0.77
N GLY A 134 8.60 -4.44 0.85
CA GLY A 134 8.07 -4.98 2.11
C GLY A 134 8.87 -6.24 2.39
N SER A 135 9.50 -6.33 3.56
CA SER A 135 10.51 -7.35 3.83
C SER A 135 10.02 -8.70 3.30
N LEU A 136 10.78 -9.37 2.42
CA LEU A 136 10.40 -10.73 1.97
C LEU A 136 10.08 -11.64 3.17
N THR A 137 10.72 -11.31 4.29
CA THR A 137 10.61 -11.84 5.64
C THR A 137 9.20 -11.66 6.27
N GLU A 138 8.45 -10.61 5.92
CA GLU A 138 7.07 -10.33 6.36
C GLU A 138 6.02 -10.97 5.44
N LEU A 139 6.37 -11.30 4.21
CA LEU A 139 5.48 -11.93 3.23
C LEU A 139 5.34 -13.43 3.46
N THR A 140 4.27 -14.04 2.96
CA THR A 140 4.19 -15.51 2.86
C THR A 140 5.26 -16.03 1.89
N VAL A 141 5.59 -17.32 1.94
CA VAL A 141 6.57 -17.92 0.99
C VAL A 141 6.11 -17.73 -0.46
N ALA A 142 4.80 -17.92 -0.72
CA ALA A 142 4.22 -17.77 -2.05
C ALA A 142 4.30 -16.33 -2.58
N GLU A 143 4.08 -15.32 -1.73
CA GLU A 143 4.23 -13.91 -2.11
C GLU A 143 5.70 -13.52 -2.27
N ALA A 144 6.55 -13.92 -1.32
CA ALA A 144 7.96 -13.60 -1.33
C ALA A 144 8.63 -14.12 -2.61
N THR A 145 8.34 -15.36 -3.01
CA THR A 145 8.90 -15.97 -4.23
C THR A 145 8.48 -15.26 -5.52
N LYS A 146 7.29 -14.65 -5.59
CA LYS A 146 6.85 -13.82 -6.74
C LYS A 146 7.68 -12.54 -6.89
N HIS A 147 8.12 -11.96 -5.78
CA HIS A 147 8.90 -10.73 -5.76
C HIS A 147 10.40 -10.94 -5.93
N VAL A 148 10.92 -12.17 -5.74
CA VAL A 148 12.34 -12.49 -5.94
C VAL A 148 12.86 -12.05 -7.32
N ARG A 149 12.05 -12.21 -8.38
CA ARG A 149 12.45 -11.83 -9.75
C ARG A 149 12.67 -10.32 -9.93
N ASP A 150 12.02 -9.50 -9.11
CA ASP A 150 12.05 -8.05 -9.23
C ASP A 150 13.23 -7.41 -8.48
N LEU A 151 13.94 -8.19 -7.65
CA LEU A 151 15.04 -7.72 -6.81
C LEU A 151 16.34 -7.64 -7.60
N ASP A 152 17.16 -6.62 -7.36
CA ASP A 152 18.53 -6.56 -7.87
C ASP A 152 19.49 -7.48 -7.09
N THR A 153 20.74 -7.65 -7.58
CA THR A 153 21.72 -8.56 -6.96
C THR A 153 22.03 -8.18 -5.51
N ALA A 154 22.11 -6.90 -5.18
CA ALA A 154 22.37 -6.43 -3.82
C ALA A 154 21.17 -6.74 -2.90
N GLN A 155 19.96 -6.51 -3.40
CA GLN A 155 18.71 -6.80 -2.71
C GLN A 155 18.51 -8.31 -2.48
N LEU A 156 18.84 -9.15 -3.48
CA LEU A 156 18.80 -10.60 -3.35
C LEU A 156 19.75 -11.10 -2.25
N ARG A 157 21.00 -10.62 -2.22
CA ARG A 157 21.97 -10.96 -1.17
C ARG A 157 21.51 -10.48 0.22
N ALA A 158 20.96 -9.26 0.30
CA ALA A 158 20.42 -8.74 1.55
C ALA A 158 19.23 -9.56 2.06
N ALA A 159 18.30 -9.92 1.16
CA ALA A 159 17.15 -10.75 1.48
C ALA A 159 17.54 -12.16 1.91
N LEU A 160 18.50 -12.79 1.24
CA LEU A 160 19.00 -14.12 1.60
C LEU A 160 19.62 -14.12 3.00
N ARG A 161 20.45 -13.11 3.32
CA ARG A 161 21.02 -12.93 4.67
C ARG A 161 19.95 -12.67 5.74
N ALA A 162 18.92 -11.90 5.42
CA ALA A 162 17.82 -11.63 6.34
C ALA A 162 16.97 -12.88 6.59
N GLU A 163 16.70 -13.67 5.54
CA GLU A 163 15.91 -14.88 5.64
C GLU A 163 16.63 -15.99 6.42
N ARG A 164 17.93 -16.19 6.18
CA ARG A 164 18.77 -17.16 6.91
C ARG A 164 18.91 -16.82 8.41
N ARG A 165 18.97 -15.53 8.76
CA ARG A 165 19.03 -15.07 10.16
C ARG A 165 17.66 -14.98 10.85
N GLY A 166 16.58 -15.10 10.09
CA GLY A 166 15.22 -14.91 10.56
C GLY A 166 14.42 -16.21 10.49
N LYS A 167 13.33 -16.18 9.72
CA LYS A 167 12.36 -17.28 9.64
C LYS A 167 12.88 -18.55 8.97
N GLY A 168 14.05 -18.51 8.31
CA GLY A 168 14.71 -19.71 7.78
C GLY A 168 13.91 -20.48 6.73
N ARG A 169 13.03 -19.82 5.95
CA ARG A 169 12.11 -20.53 5.04
C ARG A 169 12.87 -21.11 3.85
N THR A 170 13.11 -22.42 3.88
CA THR A 170 13.95 -23.17 2.93
C THR A 170 13.58 -22.95 1.46
N THR A 171 12.28 -22.93 1.14
CA THR A 171 11.79 -22.68 -0.23
C THR A 171 12.17 -21.29 -0.73
N LEU A 172 12.05 -20.27 0.12
CA LEU A 172 12.41 -18.90 -0.24
C LEU A 172 13.93 -18.74 -0.37
N ILE A 173 14.70 -19.34 0.54
CA ILE A 173 16.16 -19.38 0.50
C ILE A 173 16.65 -19.98 -0.83
N ARG A 174 16.16 -21.17 -1.19
CA ARG A 174 16.49 -21.84 -2.46
C ARG A 174 16.14 -20.97 -3.67
N ARG A 175 15.00 -20.29 -3.63
CA ARG A 175 14.58 -19.42 -4.73
C ARG A 175 15.46 -18.17 -4.86
N LEU A 176 15.88 -17.58 -3.75
CA LEU A 176 16.81 -16.45 -3.70
C LEU A 176 18.20 -16.83 -4.22
N GLU A 177 18.72 -17.98 -3.81
CA GLU A 177 19.98 -18.55 -4.30
C GLU A 177 19.94 -18.82 -5.80
N SER A 178 18.88 -19.50 -6.27
CA SER A 178 18.67 -19.75 -7.70
C SER A 178 18.54 -18.46 -8.53
N ALA A 179 17.99 -17.39 -7.96
CA ALA A 179 17.92 -16.09 -8.63
C ALA A 179 19.28 -15.36 -8.66
N LEU A 180 20.11 -15.53 -7.64
CA LEU A 180 21.48 -15.01 -7.60
C LEU A 180 22.38 -15.72 -8.61
N ASN A 181 22.28 -17.05 -8.72
CA ASN A 181 23.11 -17.83 -9.64
C ASN A 181 22.80 -17.56 -11.12
N ARG A 182 21.66 -16.93 -11.43
CA ARG A 182 21.23 -16.60 -12.80
C ARG A 182 21.58 -15.17 -13.23
N ARG A 183 22.24 -14.39 -12.37
CA ARG A 183 22.61 -12.99 -12.61
C ARG A 183 24.12 -12.83 -12.57
#